data_AF-A0A080ZYA1-F1
#
_entry.id   AF-A0A080ZYA1-F1
#
_cell.length_a   1.000
_cell.length_b   1.000
_cell.length_c   1.000
_cell.angle_alpha   90.00
_cell.angle_beta   90.00
_cell.angle_gamma   90.00
#
_symmetry.space_group_name_H-M   'P 1'
#
loop_
_entity.id
_entity.type
_entity.pdbx_description
1 polymer ?
#
loop_
_entity_poly.entity_id
_entity_poly.type
_entity_poly.pdbx_seq_one_letter_code
_entity_poly.pdbx_strand_id
1 'polypeptide(L)'
;MQPNIIPLPQQLSVRLTVKNGDPLTACRDKLPPIDFLFQVSAGYRGLRGTIEEMFNRQLPNVWRDEFQLYLKPSNHAPQRDFSVLQEGQSEFDMQLETVWHTARLRKNGQADFRLMIFVYIPRPPRATTLRRATATRIEDQAPRIAQFVREHGITAGPATQRYMSVRQARLPEEASIQTPEDPTFRQLQWIDEQEAAMRTEQDRMMQDTSAEYRVVRVIFEGTPIPLKMNVSDLRLALGLPSYPLRPPFRAPVVTSVDDPEVDMEDVDH
;
A
#
# COMPACT_ATOMS: atom_id res chain seq x y z
N MET A 1 -57.63 13.82 -11.57
CA MET A 1 -57.20 13.88 -10.16
C MET A 1 -55.94 14.74 -10.10
N GLN A 2 -55.98 15.87 -9.38
CA GLN A 2 -54.76 16.67 -9.18
C GLN A 2 -53.77 15.84 -8.37
N PRO A 3 -52.47 15.80 -8.73
CA PRO A 3 -51.48 15.09 -7.94
C PRO A 3 -51.44 15.73 -6.56
N ASN A 4 -51.57 14.94 -5.50
CA ASN A 4 -51.50 15.41 -4.12
C ASN A 4 -50.07 15.92 -3.88
N ILE A 5 -49.86 17.24 -3.97
CA ILE A 5 -48.55 17.86 -3.75
C ILE A 5 -48.40 18.02 -2.24
N ILE A 6 -47.56 17.17 -1.62
CA ILE A 6 -47.21 17.33 -0.21
C ILE A 6 -46.24 18.52 -0.12
N PRO A 7 -46.57 19.57 0.65
CA PRO A 7 -45.69 20.72 0.81
C PRO A 7 -44.39 20.33 1.54
N LEU A 8 -43.34 21.12 1.34
CA LEU A 8 -42.10 20.97 2.10
C LEU A 8 -42.40 21.07 3.61
N PRO A 9 -41.97 20.08 4.43
CA PRO A 9 -42.15 20.14 5.86
C PRO A 9 -41.40 21.32 6.48
N GLN A 10 -41.93 21.87 7.58
CA GLN A 10 -41.24 22.93 8.34
C GLN A 10 -39.93 22.42 8.98
N GLN A 11 -39.85 21.12 9.26
CA GLN A 11 -38.66 20.46 9.79
C GLN A 11 -38.18 19.34 8.88
N LEU A 12 -36.88 19.32 8.60
CA LEU A 12 -36.22 18.27 7.82
C LEU A 12 -35.25 17.47 8.68
N SER A 13 -35.24 16.15 8.50
CA SER A 13 -34.13 15.32 8.98
C SER A 13 -32.95 15.51 8.05
N VAL A 14 -31.82 15.96 8.59
CA VAL A 14 -30.57 16.20 7.87
C VAL A 14 -29.58 15.13 8.25
N ARG A 15 -28.89 14.58 7.25
CA ARG A 15 -27.73 13.72 7.42
C ARG A 15 -26.50 14.44 6.88
N LEU A 16 -25.62 14.86 7.79
CA LEU A 16 -24.33 15.45 7.47
C LEU A 16 -23.28 14.36 7.32
N THR A 17 -22.56 14.37 6.21
CA THR A 17 -21.39 13.51 5.98
C THR A 17 -20.16 14.36 5.76
N VAL A 18 -19.15 14.16 6.61
CA VAL A 18 -17.87 14.86 6.51
C VAL A 18 -16.85 13.96 5.80
N LYS A 19 -16.22 14.48 4.76
CA LYS A 19 -15.26 13.77 3.91
C LYS A 19 -13.88 14.42 3.97
N ASN A 20 -12.83 13.60 4.05
CA ASN A 20 -11.45 14.10 4.00
C ASN A 20 -10.90 14.03 2.57
N GLY A 21 -10.61 15.20 1.98
CA GLY A 21 -10.09 15.32 0.61
C GLY A 21 -10.80 16.39 -0.19
N ASP A 22 -10.44 16.45 -1.47
CA ASP A 22 -10.92 17.49 -2.37
C ASP A 22 -12.42 17.33 -2.66
N PRO A 23 -13.15 18.44 -2.82
CA PRO A 23 -14.57 18.41 -3.15
C PRO A 23 -14.88 17.54 -4.35
N LEU A 24 -15.99 16.79 -4.24
CA LEU A 24 -16.54 15.96 -5.32
C LEU A 24 -15.64 14.77 -5.76
N THR A 25 -14.52 14.51 -5.10
CA THR A 25 -13.62 13.37 -5.38
C THR A 25 -13.92 12.14 -4.52
N ALA A 26 -13.43 10.96 -4.92
CA ALA A 26 -13.56 9.75 -4.12
C ALA A 26 -12.77 9.87 -2.79
N CYS A 27 -13.49 10.04 -1.68
CA CYS A 27 -12.91 10.06 -0.34
C CYS A 27 -13.17 8.70 0.34
N ARG A 28 -12.10 7.98 0.69
CA ARG A 28 -12.18 6.73 1.47
C ARG A 28 -12.35 7.00 2.96
N ASP A 29 -11.72 8.08 3.45
CA ASP A 29 -11.81 8.50 4.85
C ASP A 29 -13.02 9.41 5.05
N LYS A 30 -14.03 8.92 5.77
CA LYS A 30 -15.26 9.65 6.11
C LYS A 30 -15.51 9.52 7.60
N LEU A 31 -15.94 10.60 8.22
CA LEU A 31 -16.41 10.52 9.61
C LEU A 31 -17.79 9.86 9.65
N PRO A 32 -18.17 9.25 10.79
CA PRO A 32 -19.53 8.77 10.99
C PRO A 32 -20.55 9.87 10.65
N PRO A 33 -21.60 9.57 9.87
CA PRO A 33 -22.62 10.56 9.54
C PRO A 33 -23.30 11.07 10.80
N ILE A 34 -23.63 12.37 10.82
CA ILE A 34 -24.30 13.03 11.92
C ILE A 34 -25.73 13.35 11.46
N ASP A 35 -26.71 12.81 12.17
CA ASP A 35 -28.13 13.06 11.89
C ASP A 35 -28.68 14.10 12.88
N PHE A 36 -29.41 15.10 12.37
CA PHE A 36 -30.04 16.14 13.19
C PHE A 36 -31.32 16.68 12.52
N LEU A 37 -32.11 17.46 13.27
CA LEU A 37 -33.31 18.12 12.76
C LEU A 37 -33.01 19.58 12.44
N PHE A 38 -33.49 20.05 11.30
CA PHE A 38 -33.31 21.42 10.82
C PHE A 38 -34.66 22.09 10.56
N GLN A 39 -34.80 23.34 11.01
CA GLN A 39 -35.97 24.19 10.74
C GLN A 39 -35.77 24.93 9.42
N VAL A 40 -36.65 24.70 8.44
CA VAL A 40 -36.55 25.32 7.09
C VAL A 40 -36.58 26.84 7.17
N SER A 41 -37.38 27.42 8.07
CA SER A 41 -37.46 28.87 8.29
C SER A 41 -36.17 29.52 8.80
N ALA A 42 -35.22 28.74 9.33
CA ALA A 42 -33.92 29.25 9.74
C ALA A 42 -32.99 29.54 8.55
N GLY A 43 -33.35 29.06 7.35
CA GLY A 43 -32.64 29.30 6.10
C GLY A 43 -31.21 28.75 6.07
N TYR A 44 -30.46 29.15 5.04
CA TYR A 44 -29.07 28.71 4.86
C TYR A 44 -28.19 29.04 6.08
N ARG A 45 -28.32 30.25 6.64
CA ARG A 45 -27.50 30.69 7.78
C ARG A 45 -27.75 29.85 9.02
N GLY A 46 -29.01 29.50 9.30
CA GLY A 46 -29.35 28.61 10.41
C GLY A 46 -28.78 27.20 10.24
N LEU A 47 -28.86 26.65 9.02
CA LEU A 47 -28.27 25.35 8.71
C LEU A 47 -26.75 25.36 8.90
N ARG A 48 -26.09 26.37 8.33
CA ARG A 48 -24.63 26.54 8.41
C ARG A 48 -24.17 26.71 9.85
N GLY A 49 -24.82 27.57 10.64
CA GLY A 49 -24.49 27.76 12.05
C GLY A 49 -24.66 26.50 12.89
N THR A 50 -25.69 25.70 12.62
CA THR A 50 -25.88 24.39 13.28
C THR A 50 -24.74 23.43 12.93
N ILE A 51 -24.33 23.39 11.67
CA ILE A 51 -23.21 22.55 11.22
C ILE A 51 -21.90 23.00 11.85
N GLU A 52 -21.62 24.30 11.87
CA GLU A 52 -20.45 24.87 12.53
C GLU A 52 -20.41 24.51 14.03
N GLU A 53 -21.53 24.60 14.74
CA GLU A 53 -21.60 24.19 16.15
C GLU A 53 -21.28 22.71 16.33
N MET A 54 -21.77 21.84 15.43
CA MET A 54 -21.43 20.40 15.46
C MET A 54 -19.95 20.16 15.22
N PHE A 55 -19.34 20.91 14.29
CA PHE A 55 -17.89 20.87 14.08
C PHE A 55 -17.15 21.30 15.34
N ASN A 56 -17.53 22.41 15.98
CA ASN A 56 -16.88 22.87 17.21
C ASN A 56 -16.99 21.86 18.36
N ARG A 57 -18.08 21.09 18.42
CA ARG A 57 -18.28 20.04 19.44
C ARG A 57 -17.52 18.74 19.15
N GLN A 58 -17.51 18.28 17.89
CA GLN A 58 -16.98 16.95 17.54
C GLN A 58 -15.59 16.98 16.89
N LEU A 59 -15.23 18.10 16.26
CA LEU A 59 -14.00 18.33 15.49
C LEU A 59 -13.45 19.74 15.81
N PRO A 60 -13.01 19.98 17.05
CA PRO A 60 -12.61 21.31 17.48
C PRO A 60 -11.47 21.85 16.61
N ASN A 61 -11.54 23.13 16.25
CA ASN A 61 -10.55 23.85 15.42
C ASN A 61 -10.41 23.36 13.97
N VAL A 62 -11.35 22.56 13.46
CA VAL A 62 -11.30 22.07 12.07
C VAL A 62 -12.13 22.93 11.11
N TRP A 63 -13.23 23.53 11.59
CA TRP A 63 -14.11 24.36 10.76
C TRP A 63 -13.38 25.56 10.16
N ARG A 64 -13.77 25.91 8.92
CA ARG A 64 -13.30 27.11 8.22
C ARG A 64 -14.47 27.77 7.50
N ASP A 65 -14.48 29.09 7.47
CA ASP A 65 -15.54 29.85 6.82
C ASP A 65 -15.57 29.63 5.30
N GLU A 66 -14.45 29.24 4.70
CA GLU A 66 -14.40 28.91 3.26
C GLU A 66 -15.12 27.59 2.91
N PHE A 67 -15.49 26.76 3.90
CA PHE A 67 -16.10 25.46 3.61
C PHE A 67 -17.48 25.61 2.97
N GLN A 68 -17.63 24.96 1.83
CA GLN A 68 -18.88 24.88 1.09
C GLN A 68 -19.70 23.67 1.56
N LEU A 69 -21.02 23.87 1.61
CA LEU A 69 -21.97 22.80 1.90
C LEU A 69 -22.50 22.25 0.58
N TYR A 70 -22.39 20.94 0.38
CA TYR A 70 -22.85 20.27 -0.83
C TYR A 70 -24.13 19.49 -0.56
N LEU A 71 -25.12 19.67 -1.42
CA LEU A 71 -26.40 18.99 -1.41
C LEU A 71 -26.37 17.84 -2.42
N LYS A 72 -26.76 16.65 -1.97
CA LYS A 72 -26.99 15.51 -2.87
C LYS A 72 -28.42 15.57 -3.43
N PRO A 73 -28.61 15.68 -4.76
CA PRO A 73 -29.92 15.96 -5.34
C PRO A 73 -30.89 14.75 -5.32
N SER A 74 -30.36 13.53 -5.34
CA SER A 74 -31.17 12.29 -5.27
C SER A 74 -30.36 11.15 -4.66
N ASN A 75 -31.01 10.07 -4.19
CA ASN A 75 -30.34 8.95 -3.53
C ASN A 75 -29.26 8.27 -4.39
N HIS A 76 -29.48 8.22 -5.71
CA HIS A 76 -28.57 7.59 -6.67
C HIS A 76 -27.69 8.59 -7.43
N ALA A 77 -27.79 9.89 -7.10
CA ALA A 77 -26.94 10.89 -7.73
C ALA A 77 -25.46 10.59 -7.47
N PRO A 78 -24.63 10.50 -8.52
CA PRO A 78 -23.19 10.34 -8.35
C PRO A 78 -22.61 11.60 -7.70
N GLN A 79 -21.47 11.46 -7.05
CA GLN A 79 -20.87 12.53 -6.26
C GLN A 79 -20.56 13.80 -7.08
N ARG A 80 -20.21 13.65 -8.36
CA ARG A 80 -19.96 14.77 -9.28
C ARG A 80 -21.20 15.67 -9.51
N ASP A 81 -22.40 15.16 -9.27
CA ASP A 81 -23.66 15.88 -9.48
C ASP A 81 -24.13 16.60 -8.19
N PHE A 82 -23.34 16.58 -7.11
CA PHE A 82 -23.69 17.32 -5.90
C PHE A 82 -23.55 18.82 -6.16
N SER A 83 -24.57 19.58 -5.77
CA SER A 83 -24.60 21.03 -5.96
C SER A 83 -24.20 21.75 -4.68
N VAL A 84 -23.57 22.92 -4.82
CA VAL A 84 -23.29 23.80 -3.67
C VAL A 84 -24.60 24.44 -3.22
N LEU A 85 -24.85 24.42 -1.91
CA LEU A 85 -25.98 25.13 -1.30
C LEU A 85 -25.80 26.63 -1.49
N GLN A 86 -26.83 27.28 -2.03
CA GLN A 86 -26.83 28.72 -2.24
C GLN A 86 -27.10 29.46 -0.93
N GLU A 87 -26.43 30.60 -0.74
CA GLU A 87 -26.56 31.40 0.49
C GLU A 87 -27.82 32.28 0.50
N GLY A 88 -28.34 32.60 -0.69
CA GLY A 88 -29.55 33.39 -0.85
C GLY A 88 -30.80 32.59 -0.43
N GLN A 89 -31.70 33.25 0.29
CA GLN A 89 -32.87 32.59 0.88
C GLN A 89 -33.77 31.96 -0.20
N SER A 90 -34.07 32.69 -1.27
CA SER A 90 -34.93 32.22 -2.36
C SER A 90 -34.32 31.04 -3.11
N GLU A 91 -33.01 31.09 -3.37
CA GLU A 91 -32.27 30.04 -4.06
C GLU A 91 -32.13 28.79 -3.19
N PHE A 92 -31.86 28.96 -1.90
CA PHE A 92 -31.82 27.88 -0.92
C PHE A 92 -33.17 27.16 -0.81
N ASP A 93 -34.26 27.91 -0.67
CA ASP A 93 -35.61 27.36 -0.57
C ASP A 93 -35.98 26.61 -1.87
N MET A 94 -35.62 27.16 -3.04
CA MET A 94 -35.80 26.48 -4.33
C MET A 94 -35.01 25.17 -4.41
N GLN A 95 -33.78 25.12 -3.89
CA GLN A 95 -32.98 23.89 -3.84
C GLN A 95 -33.63 22.83 -2.93
N LEU A 96 -34.15 23.23 -1.76
CA LEU A 96 -34.85 22.33 -0.85
C LEU A 96 -36.14 21.77 -1.48
N GLU A 97 -36.97 22.63 -2.07
CA GLU A 97 -38.19 22.22 -2.76
C GLU A 97 -37.90 21.27 -3.92
N THR A 98 -36.85 21.54 -4.70
CA THR A 98 -36.46 20.68 -5.82
C THR A 98 -36.10 19.28 -5.36
N VAL A 99 -35.30 19.15 -4.30
CA VAL A 99 -34.88 17.85 -3.76
C VAL A 99 -36.04 17.14 -3.05
N TRP A 100 -36.93 17.89 -2.40
CA TRP A 100 -38.17 17.37 -1.80
C TRP A 100 -39.15 16.82 -2.85
N HIS A 101 -39.38 17.54 -3.94
CA HIS A 101 -40.22 17.07 -5.04
C HIS A 101 -39.60 15.87 -5.76
N THR A 102 -38.28 15.86 -5.93
CA THR A 102 -37.55 14.70 -6.47
C THR A 102 -37.72 13.47 -5.58
N ALA A 103 -37.85 13.66 -4.26
CA ALA A 103 -38.08 12.55 -3.34
C ALA A 103 -39.44 11.86 -3.53
N ARG A 104 -40.45 12.57 -4.06
CA ARG A 104 -41.75 11.98 -4.40
C ARG A 104 -41.64 10.84 -5.41
N LEU A 105 -40.64 10.87 -6.28
CA LEU A 105 -40.43 9.85 -7.33
C LEU A 105 -39.87 8.53 -6.79
N ARG A 106 -39.61 8.42 -5.48
CA ARG A 106 -39.00 7.25 -4.84
C ARG A 106 -40.05 6.19 -4.47
N LYS A 107 -39.60 4.95 -4.29
CA LYS A 107 -40.45 3.81 -3.87
C LYS A 107 -41.18 4.05 -2.53
N ASN A 108 -40.49 4.64 -1.54
CA ASN A 108 -41.07 5.03 -0.25
C ASN A 108 -41.56 6.49 -0.24
N GLY A 109 -41.56 7.14 -1.41
CA GLY A 109 -41.88 8.54 -1.59
C GLY A 109 -41.10 9.46 -0.65
N GLN A 110 -41.84 10.40 -0.07
CA GLN A 110 -41.34 11.45 0.82
C GLN A 110 -41.30 11.04 2.31
N ALA A 111 -41.80 9.86 2.67
CA ALA A 111 -41.92 9.42 4.07
C ALA A 111 -40.57 9.14 4.76
N ASP A 112 -39.57 8.72 3.99
CA ASP A 112 -38.19 8.45 4.46
C ASP A 112 -37.19 9.47 3.89
N PHE A 113 -37.66 10.71 3.68
CA PHE A 113 -36.80 11.76 3.15
C PHE A 113 -35.79 12.23 4.20
N ARG A 114 -34.51 12.22 3.83
CA ARG A 114 -33.44 12.89 4.56
C ARG A 114 -32.69 13.84 3.62
N LEU A 115 -32.42 15.04 4.11
CA LEU A 115 -31.58 16.02 3.44
C LEU A 115 -30.11 15.60 3.61
N MET A 116 -29.48 15.18 2.53
CA MET A 116 -28.11 14.67 2.54
C MET A 116 -27.13 15.81 2.25
N ILE A 117 -26.40 16.24 3.28
CA ILE A 117 -25.43 17.33 3.21
C ILE A 117 -24.01 16.78 3.33
N PHE A 118 -23.08 17.32 2.55
CA PHE A 118 -21.69 16.92 2.52
C PHE A 118 -20.78 18.12 2.75
N VAL A 119 -19.76 17.94 3.58
CA VAL A 119 -18.68 18.92 3.80
C VAL A 119 -17.35 18.23 3.52
N TYR A 120 -16.47 18.92 2.81
CA TYR A 120 -15.14 18.42 2.45
C TYR A 120 -14.10 19.20 3.24
N ILE A 121 -13.28 18.46 3.99
CA ILE A 121 -12.18 19.02 4.77
C ILE A 121 -10.88 18.62 4.07
N PRO A 122 -9.91 19.55 3.93
CA PRO A 122 -8.59 19.22 3.43
C PRO A 122 -8.00 18.05 4.22
N ARG A 123 -7.34 17.12 3.52
CA ARG A 123 -6.62 16.06 4.25
C ARG A 123 -5.56 16.73 5.12
N PRO A 124 -5.46 16.38 6.42
CA PRO A 124 -4.28 16.79 7.17
C PRO A 124 -3.05 16.28 6.39
N PRO A 125 -1.97 17.08 6.29
CA PRO A 125 -0.74 16.61 5.68
C PRO A 125 -0.37 15.32 6.40
N ARG A 126 -0.39 14.20 5.67
CA ARG A 126 0.02 12.92 6.23
C ARG A 126 1.43 13.15 6.75
N ALA A 127 1.64 12.98 8.06
CA ALA A 127 2.96 12.72 8.58
C ALA A 127 3.43 11.45 7.86
N THR A 128 4.17 11.63 6.76
CA THR A 128 4.63 10.52 5.92
C THR A 128 5.78 9.84 6.63
N THR A 129 5.45 9.13 7.72
CA THR A 129 6.44 8.34 8.46
C THR A 129 6.91 7.15 7.64
N LEU A 130 6.10 6.67 6.69
CA LEU A 130 6.40 5.53 5.82
C LEU A 130 5.95 5.78 4.37
N ARG A 131 6.88 5.61 3.43
CA ARG A 131 6.69 5.66 1.99
C ARG A 131 6.72 4.24 1.41
N ARG A 132 6.18 4.05 0.20
CA ARG A 132 6.38 2.81 -0.56
C ARG A 132 7.87 2.68 -0.93
N ALA A 133 8.44 1.52 -0.68
CA ALA A 133 9.75 1.13 -1.18
C ALA A 133 9.59 0.68 -2.64
N THR A 134 9.67 1.62 -3.58
CA THR A 134 9.69 1.33 -5.03
C THR A 134 11.05 0.80 -5.44
N ALA A 135 11.13 0.06 -6.55
CA ALA A 135 12.39 -0.49 -7.08
C ALA A 135 13.47 0.59 -7.20
N THR A 136 13.13 1.72 -7.84
CA THR A 136 14.03 2.88 -7.99
C THR A 136 14.57 3.38 -6.65
N ARG A 137 13.71 3.51 -5.62
CA ARG A 137 14.17 3.97 -4.30
C ARG A 137 15.05 2.96 -3.58
N ILE A 138 14.76 1.67 -3.76
CA ILE A 138 15.60 0.60 -3.18
C ILE A 138 16.98 0.65 -3.84
N GLU A 139 17.05 0.85 -5.15
CA GLU A 139 18.29 1.02 -5.91
C GLU A 139 19.05 2.29 -5.48
N ASP A 140 18.35 3.41 -5.29
CA ASP A 140 18.95 4.66 -4.79
C ASP A 140 19.55 4.51 -3.39
N GLN A 141 18.90 3.73 -2.51
CA GLN A 141 19.40 3.50 -1.15
C GLN A 141 20.48 2.42 -1.07
N ALA A 142 20.53 1.47 -2.01
CA ALA A 142 21.49 0.37 -2.01
C ALA A 142 22.97 0.80 -1.86
N PRO A 143 23.50 1.81 -2.60
CA PRO A 143 24.88 2.24 -2.43
C PRO A 143 25.13 2.89 -1.06
N ARG A 144 24.15 3.63 -0.52
CA ARG A 144 24.24 4.26 0.81
C ARG A 144 24.31 3.21 1.92
N ILE A 145 23.51 2.16 1.80
CA ILE A 145 23.51 1.02 2.73
C ILE A 145 24.80 0.22 2.61
N ALA A 146 25.27 -0.06 1.39
CA ALA A 146 26.53 -0.77 1.19
C ALA A 146 27.74 0.00 1.77
N GLN A 147 27.74 1.33 1.65
CA GLN A 147 28.73 2.18 2.29
C GLN A 147 28.62 2.11 3.82
N PHE A 148 27.42 2.29 4.38
CA PHE A 148 27.19 2.24 5.82
C PHE A 148 27.64 0.91 6.44
N VAL A 149 27.31 -0.22 5.79
CA VAL A 149 27.72 -1.56 6.22
C VAL A 149 29.23 -1.72 6.25
N ARG A 150 29.94 -1.21 5.23
CA ARG A 150 31.42 -1.23 5.19
C ARG A 150 32.03 -0.37 6.30
N GLU A 151 31.51 0.84 6.50
CA GLU A 151 32.04 1.80 7.49
C GLU A 151 31.85 1.32 8.92
N HIS A 152 30.72 0.67 9.21
CA HIS A 152 30.36 0.22 10.56
C HIS A 152 30.74 -1.25 10.83
N GLY A 153 31.38 -1.93 9.87
CA GLY A 153 31.79 -3.33 10.02
C GLY A 153 30.63 -4.29 10.27
N ILE A 154 29.45 -4.01 9.70
CA ILE A 154 28.25 -4.81 9.92
C ILE A 154 28.34 -6.09 9.09
N THR A 155 28.13 -7.25 9.73
CA THR A 155 27.97 -8.52 9.02
C THR A 155 26.65 -8.52 8.27
N ALA A 156 26.62 -8.00 7.04
CA ALA A 156 25.44 -7.99 6.19
C ALA A 156 25.81 -8.44 4.79
N GLY A 157 25.40 -9.65 4.42
CA GLY A 157 25.52 -10.15 3.06
C GLY A 157 24.42 -9.60 2.13
N PRO A 158 24.30 -10.14 0.91
CA PRO A 158 23.39 -9.62 -0.10
C PRO A 158 21.93 -9.54 0.36
N ALA A 159 21.43 -10.55 1.08
CA ALA A 159 20.04 -10.58 1.52
C ALA A 159 19.80 -9.56 2.65
N THR A 160 20.72 -9.47 3.60
CA THR A 160 20.67 -8.52 4.72
C THR A 160 20.76 -7.06 4.22
N GLN A 161 21.67 -6.77 3.29
CA GLN A 161 21.79 -5.44 2.69
C GLN A 161 20.52 -5.05 1.93
N ARG A 162 19.93 -5.97 1.16
CA ARG A 162 18.68 -5.70 0.44
C ARG A 162 17.53 -5.38 1.40
N TYR A 163 17.43 -6.10 2.52
CA TYR A 163 16.44 -5.79 3.55
C TYR A 163 16.64 -4.39 4.15
N MET A 164 17.88 -4.02 4.48
CA MET A 164 18.21 -2.67 4.96
C MET A 164 17.83 -1.60 3.93
N SER A 165 18.12 -1.81 2.64
CA SER A 165 17.73 -0.90 1.55
C SER A 165 16.22 -0.74 1.44
N VAL A 166 15.45 -1.83 1.54
CA VAL A 166 13.99 -1.78 1.54
C VAL A 166 13.46 -1.00 2.73
N ARG A 167 14.01 -1.21 3.92
CA ARG A 167 13.59 -0.49 5.13
C ARG A 167 13.89 1.00 5.02
N GLN A 168 15.09 1.34 4.55
CA GLN A 168 15.51 2.73 4.34
C GLN A 168 14.69 3.43 3.24
N ALA A 169 14.34 2.73 2.16
CA ALA A 169 13.53 3.27 1.07
C ALA A 169 12.09 3.64 1.50
N ARG A 170 11.63 3.14 2.66
CA ARG A 170 10.35 3.54 3.26
C ARG A 170 10.46 4.82 4.08
N LEU A 171 11.66 5.25 4.46
CA LEU A 171 11.85 6.43 5.28
C LEU A 171 12.01 7.70 4.41
N PRO A 172 11.86 8.90 5.01
CA PRO A 172 12.27 10.15 4.38
C PRO A 172 13.76 10.13 3.99
N GLU A 173 14.14 10.97 3.03
CA GLU A 173 15.50 10.98 2.47
C GLU A 173 16.56 11.47 3.47
N GLU A 174 16.10 12.26 4.44
CA GLU A 174 16.86 12.84 5.55
C GLU A 174 17.00 11.88 6.74
N ALA A 175 16.34 10.72 6.71
CA ALA A 175 16.39 9.76 7.81
C ALA A 175 17.78 9.11 7.93
N SER A 176 18.33 9.09 9.16
CA SER A 176 19.59 8.41 9.45
C SER A 176 19.46 6.91 9.22
N ILE A 177 20.46 6.31 8.57
CA ILE A 177 20.56 4.85 8.44
C ILE A 177 20.85 4.27 9.83
N GLN A 178 20.05 3.27 10.23
CA GLN A 178 20.23 2.54 11.48
C GLN A 178 20.24 1.04 11.22
N THR A 179 21.12 0.34 11.94
CA THR A 179 21.14 -1.13 11.93
C THR A 179 19.86 -1.66 12.58
N PRO A 180 19.04 -2.46 11.88
CA PRO A 180 17.87 -3.09 12.47
C PRO A 180 18.28 -4.13 13.52
N GLU A 181 17.52 -4.22 14.62
CA GLU A 181 17.72 -5.25 15.67
C GLU A 181 16.63 -6.33 15.67
N ASP A 182 15.76 -6.30 14.65
CA ASP A 182 14.61 -7.21 14.55
C ASP A 182 15.02 -8.66 14.20
N PRO A 183 14.18 -9.65 14.52
CA PRO A 183 14.49 -11.06 14.24
C PRO A 183 14.69 -11.37 12.76
N THR A 184 14.06 -10.64 11.84
CA THR A 184 14.24 -10.82 10.40
C THR A 184 15.66 -10.44 9.98
N PHE A 185 16.20 -9.33 10.50
CA PHE A 185 17.58 -8.94 10.28
C PHE A 185 18.56 -10.05 10.67
N ARG A 186 18.42 -10.61 11.89
CA ARG A 186 19.29 -11.70 12.36
C ARG A 186 19.15 -12.98 11.53
N GLN A 187 17.93 -13.31 11.12
CA GLN A 187 17.69 -14.47 10.28
C GLN A 187 18.35 -14.33 8.90
N LEU A 188 18.29 -13.13 8.31
CA LEU A 188 18.94 -12.85 7.03
C LEU A 188 20.47 -12.88 7.15
N GLN A 189 21.04 -12.40 8.25
CA GLN A 189 22.48 -12.54 8.52
C GLN A 189 22.88 -14.01 8.53
N TRP A 190 22.11 -14.86 9.22
CA TRP A 190 22.37 -16.30 9.25
C TRP A 190 22.26 -16.94 7.86
N ILE A 191 21.26 -16.55 7.05
CA ILE A 191 21.12 -17.05 5.67
C ILE A 191 22.34 -16.64 4.82
N ASP A 192 22.76 -15.37 4.90
CA ASP A 192 23.93 -14.88 4.18
C ASP A 192 25.21 -15.64 4.58
N GLU A 193 25.39 -15.94 5.87
CA GLU A 193 26.51 -16.74 6.37
C GLU A 193 26.49 -18.18 5.81
N GLN A 194 25.32 -18.84 5.83
CA GLN A 194 25.17 -20.18 5.26
C GLN A 194 25.42 -20.18 3.76
N GLU A 195 24.94 -19.16 3.04
CA GLU A 195 25.17 -19.03 1.60
C GLU A 195 26.66 -18.82 1.27
N ALA A 196 27.36 -17.99 2.04
CA ALA A 196 28.80 -17.80 1.89
C ALA A 196 29.59 -19.09 2.16
N ALA A 197 29.21 -19.84 3.19
CA ALA A 197 29.82 -21.14 3.50
C ALA A 197 29.60 -22.15 2.37
N MET A 198 28.36 -22.26 1.87
CA MET A 198 28.02 -23.14 0.74
C MET A 198 28.78 -22.77 -0.53
N ARG A 199 28.88 -21.47 -0.87
CA ARG A 199 29.65 -21.00 -2.03
C ARG A 199 31.13 -21.37 -1.90
N THR A 200 31.72 -21.15 -0.72
CA THR A 200 33.12 -21.51 -0.47
C THR A 200 33.37 -23.00 -0.63
N GLU A 201 32.47 -23.84 -0.11
CA GLU A 201 32.56 -25.30 -0.26
C GLU A 201 32.35 -25.73 -1.72
N GLN A 202 31.42 -25.09 -2.42
CA GLN A 202 31.18 -25.33 -3.84
C GLN A 202 32.40 -24.96 -4.69
N ASP A 203 33.03 -23.81 -4.46
CA ASP A 203 34.22 -23.38 -5.19
C ASP A 203 35.38 -24.37 -4.98
N ARG A 204 35.57 -24.85 -3.75
CA ARG A 204 36.54 -25.91 -3.43
C ARG A 204 36.20 -27.21 -4.17
N MET A 205 34.95 -27.66 -4.14
CA MET A 205 34.52 -28.87 -4.83
C MET A 205 34.65 -28.74 -6.35
N MET A 206 34.34 -27.59 -6.94
CA MET A 206 34.48 -27.34 -8.38
C MET A 206 35.96 -27.38 -8.80
N GLN A 207 36.84 -26.75 -8.02
CA GLN A 207 38.28 -26.81 -8.26
C GLN A 207 38.80 -28.26 -8.20
N ASP A 208 38.36 -29.04 -7.21
CA ASP A 208 38.72 -30.44 -7.10
C ASP A 208 38.10 -31.30 -8.22
N THR A 209 36.86 -31.03 -8.66
CA THR A 209 36.16 -31.81 -9.70
C THR A 209 36.67 -31.50 -11.11
N SER A 210 37.19 -30.30 -11.33
CA SER A 210 37.86 -29.90 -12.57
C SER A 210 39.26 -30.51 -12.72
N ALA A 211 39.79 -31.17 -11.69
CA ALA A 211 41.09 -31.82 -11.77
C ALA A 211 41.02 -33.08 -12.64
N GLU A 212 41.78 -33.08 -13.74
CA GLU A 212 41.91 -34.22 -14.67
C GLU A 212 42.42 -35.49 -13.97
N TYR A 213 43.27 -35.32 -12.95
CA TYR A 213 43.88 -36.40 -12.18
C TYR A 213 43.60 -36.24 -10.68
N ARG A 214 43.21 -37.33 -10.01
CA ARG A 214 42.97 -37.38 -8.55
C ARG A 214 43.74 -38.51 -7.88
N VAL A 215 44.11 -38.31 -6.62
CA VAL A 215 44.75 -39.35 -5.80
C VAL A 215 43.69 -40.30 -5.27
N VAL A 216 43.81 -41.58 -5.60
CA VAL A 216 42.96 -42.67 -5.11
C VAL A 216 43.84 -43.63 -4.31
N ARG A 217 43.33 -44.10 -3.17
CA ARG A 217 44.02 -45.14 -2.38
C ARG A 217 43.65 -46.51 -2.94
N VAL A 218 44.65 -47.24 -3.41
CA VAL A 218 44.50 -48.59 -3.96
C VAL A 218 45.29 -49.56 -3.09
N ILE A 219 44.77 -50.76 -2.88
CA ILE A 219 45.50 -51.81 -2.15
C ILE A 219 46.40 -52.55 -3.14
N PHE A 220 47.71 -52.55 -2.89
CA PHE A 220 48.69 -53.33 -3.63
C PHE A 220 49.41 -54.25 -2.63
N GLU A 221 49.34 -55.56 -2.86
CA GLU A 221 49.91 -56.59 -1.96
C GLU A 221 49.50 -56.40 -0.48
N GLY A 222 48.23 -56.05 -0.24
CA GLY A 222 47.68 -55.85 1.11
C GLY A 222 47.99 -54.49 1.74
N THR A 223 48.79 -53.64 1.08
CA THR A 223 49.14 -52.29 1.59
C THR A 223 48.39 -51.20 0.80
N PRO A 224 47.72 -50.24 1.47
CA PRO A 224 47.09 -49.13 0.78
C PRO A 224 48.12 -48.09 0.31
N ILE A 225 48.20 -47.87 -0.99
CA ILE A 225 49.12 -46.91 -1.64
C ILE A 225 48.31 -45.80 -2.31
N PRO A 226 48.68 -44.51 -2.15
CA PRO A 226 48.08 -43.42 -2.90
C PRO A 226 48.60 -43.39 -4.34
N LEU A 227 47.70 -43.53 -5.33
CA LEU A 227 48.03 -43.46 -6.76
C LEU A 227 47.27 -42.31 -7.42
N LYS A 228 47.95 -41.53 -8.26
CA LYS A 228 47.33 -40.46 -9.04
C LYS A 228 46.75 -41.05 -10.33
N MET A 229 45.43 -40.96 -10.50
CA MET A 229 44.70 -41.59 -11.59
C MET A 229 43.82 -40.58 -12.33
N ASN A 230 43.61 -40.80 -13.63
CA ASN A 230 42.74 -39.95 -14.45
C ASN A 230 41.26 -40.19 -14.07
N VAL A 231 40.50 -39.11 -13.92
CA VAL A 231 39.09 -39.18 -13.46
C VAL A 231 38.16 -39.74 -14.54
N SER A 232 38.43 -39.46 -15.82
CA SER A 232 37.64 -39.96 -16.95
C SER A 232 37.77 -41.48 -17.08
N ASP A 233 39.00 -41.99 -16.97
CA ASP A 233 39.27 -43.43 -17.04
C ASP A 233 38.63 -44.19 -15.87
N LEU A 234 38.71 -43.63 -14.66
CA LEU A 234 38.05 -44.20 -13.48
C LEU A 234 36.52 -44.22 -13.62
N ARG A 235 35.92 -43.16 -14.17
CA ARG A 235 34.47 -43.13 -14.43
C ARG A 235 34.07 -44.20 -15.44
N LEU A 236 34.84 -44.32 -16.53
CA LEU A 236 34.60 -45.33 -17.56
C LEU A 236 34.71 -46.75 -16.99
N ALA A 237 35.73 -47.03 -16.18
CA ALA A 237 35.91 -48.33 -15.54
C ALA A 237 34.78 -48.67 -14.55
N LEU A 238 34.22 -47.68 -13.87
CA LEU A 238 33.14 -47.84 -12.88
C LEU A 238 31.73 -47.74 -13.49
N GLY A 239 31.60 -47.53 -14.81
CA GLY A 239 30.30 -47.35 -15.47
C GLY A 239 29.59 -46.05 -15.09
N LEU A 240 30.32 -45.05 -14.62
CA LEU A 240 29.78 -43.75 -14.24
C LEU A 240 29.69 -42.81 -15.45
N PRO A 241 28.71 -41.88 -15.47
CA PRO A 241 28.60 -40.90 -16.54
C PRO A 241 29.83 -39.98 -16.62
N SER A 242 30.12 -39.46 -17.81
CA SER A 242 31.24 -38.54 -18.06
C SER A 242 31.09 -37.18 -17.37
N TYR A 243 29.88 -36.84 -16.93
CA TYR A 243 29.57 -35.63 -16.18
C TYR A 243 29.44 -35.90 -14.66
N PRO A 244 29.69 -34.89 -13.80
CA PRO A 244 29.52 -35.03 -12.36
C PRO A 244 28.05 -35.33 -11.98
N LEU A 245 27.84 -36.31 -11.08
CA LEU A 245 26.50 -36.65 -10.55
C LEU A 245 25.93 -35.58 -9.61
N ARG A 246 26.77 -34.69 -9.08
CA ARG A 246 26.37 -33.48 -8.36
C ARG A 246 26.71 -32.27 -9.23
N PRO A 247 25.76 -31.76 -10.04
CA PRO A 247 26.00 -30.54 -10.79
C PRO A 247 26.20 -29.36 -9.82
N PRO A 248 26.95 -28.32 -10.20
CA PRO A 248 27.03 -27.09 -9.42
C PRO A 248 25.63 -26.51 -9.23
N PHE A 249 25.43 -25.81 -8.11
CA PHE A 249 24.21 -25.06 -7.83
C PHE A 249 23.87 -24.19 -9.04
N ARG A 250 22.66 -24.37 -9.59
CA ARG A 250 22.11 -23.43 -10.57
C ARG A 250 21.41 -22.32 -9.80
N ALA A 251 21.89 -21.10 -9.95
CA ALA A 251 21.14 -19.94 -9.48
C ALA A 251 19.72 -19.97 -10.09
N PRO A 252 18.69 -19.55 -9.33
CA PRO A 252 17.37 -19.34 -9.89
C PRO A 252 17.48 -18.49 -11.15
N VAL A 253 16.81 -18.89 -12.22
CA VAL A 253 16.70 -18.06 -13.42
C VAL A 253 16.03 -16.77 -12.98
N VAL A 254 16.74 -15.65 -13.10
CA VAL A 254 16.14 -14.32 -12.99
C VAL A 254 15.23 -14.18 -14.20
N THR A 255 14.00 -14.66 -14.09
CA THR A 255 12.96 -14.33 -15.05
C THR A 255 12.70 -12.84 -14.86
N SER A 256 13.04 -12.04 -15.86
CA SER A 256 12.63 -10.64 -16.01
C SER A 256 11.13 -10.58 -16.27
N VAL A 257 10.34 -11.06 -15.32
CA VAL A 257 8.95 -10.66 -15.26
C VAL A 257 9.00 -9.30 -14.61
N ASP A 258 8.94 -8.27 -15.45
CA ASP A 258 8.78 -6.91 -14.96
C ASP A 258 7.54 -6.88 -14.07
N ASP A 259 7.69 -6.32 -12.87
CA ASP A 259 6.53 -6.02 -12.04
C ASP A 259 5.60 -5.13 -12.88
N PRO A 260 4.28 -5.39 -12.91
CA PRO A 260 3.37 -4.60 -13.72
C PRO A 260 3.49 -3.11 -13.38
N GLU A 261 3.90 -2.31 -14.37
CA GLU A 261 4.08 -0.86 -14.24
C GLU A 261 2.74 -0.13 -13.98
N VAL A 262 1.63 -0.79 -14.31
CA VAL A 262 0.28 -0.22 -14.28
C VAL A 262 -0.62 -1.09 -13.40
N ASP A 263 -1.32 -0.44 -12.47
CA ASP A 263 -2.38 -1.05 -11.67
C ASP A 263 -3.46 -1.56 -12.64
N MET A 264 -3.72 -2.86 -12.66
CA MET A 264 -4.88 -3.38 -13.37
C MET A 264 -6.13 -3.00 -12.55
N GLU A 265 -7.10 -2.35 -13.19
CA GLU A 265 -8.39 -2.10 -12.54
C GLU A 265 -9.01 -3.45 -12.14
N ASP A 266 -9.35 -3.57 -10.86
CA ASP A 266 -10.09 -4.71 -10.34
C ASP A 266 -11.47 -4.71 -10.99
N VAL A 267 -11.68 -5.61 -11.95
CA VAL A 267 -12.98 -5.77 -12.59
C VAL A 267 -13.82 -6.61 -11.64
N ASP A 268 -14.67 -5.93 -10.86
CA ASP A 268 -15.70 -6.58 -10.04
C ASP A 268 -16.46 -7.60 -10.92
N HIS A 269 -16.31 -8.89 -10.63
CA HIS A 269 -17.06 -10.00 -11.23
C HIS A 269 -18.45 -10.16 -10.62
#